data_AF-C6RE30-F1
#
_entry.id   AF-C6RE30-F1
#
_cell.length_a   1.000
_cell.length_b   1.000
_cell.length_c   1.000
_cell.angle_alpha   90.00
_cell.angle_beta   90.00
_cell.angle_gamma   90.00
#
_symmetry.space_group_name_H-M   'P 1'
#
loop_
_entity.id
_entity.type
_entity.pdbx_description
1 polymer ?
#
loop_
_entity_poly.entity_id
_entity_poly.type
_entity_poly.pdbx_seq_one_letter_code
_entity_poly.pdbx_strand_id
1 'polypeptide(L)'
;MGMIILLFYVIPYLAISTVVMVITVKYAKKIWIRGIVAAALFLIPTYDIIITNILGAYYCATAPKAFIKETVEYPQSIYFEDNVFNGFNEQDIEYMMNNYLDGIHLKTLALNLPDGNVAIYHYEKNQDEYDKIVKEVKQELGDKTSHYDDIRARIIKIIDSNKIITTKDKMPKMNYTVLYDKVNLNRFASKYFHSDTMRIIDNKTNETIAFQQRYFMFKRLTDYSAGGYSGKYICDDKRISLVMNTFPKMDLNIGYVLLNFDARFKNYFKGE
;
A
#
# COMPACT_ATOMS: atom_id res chain seq x y z
N MET A 1 15.01 -17.01 15.85
CA MET A 1 14.85 -17.07 14.37
C MET A 1 16.17 -17.08 13.61
N GLY A 2 17.17 -16.22 13.89
CA GLY A 2 18.47 -16.27 13.18
C GLY A 2 19.21 -17.61 13.27
N MET A 3 19.10 -18.30 14.42
CA MET A 3 19.70 -19.63 14.62
C MET A 3 19.01 -20.74 13.79
N ILE A 4 17.72 -20.57 13.45
CA ILE A 4 16.98 -21.50 12.60
C ILE A 4 17.44 -21.37 11.14
N ILE A 5 17.61 -20.15 10.64
CA ILE A 5 18.13 -19.93 9.27
C ILE A 5 19.55 -20.47 9.13
N LEU A 6 20.40 -20.23 10.14
CA LEU A 6 21.75 -20.76 10.16
C LEU A 6 21.77 -22.30 10.08
N LEU A 7 21.01 -22.97 10.96
CA LEU A 7 21.01 -24.42 11.10
C LEU A 7 20.29 -25.14 9.96
N PHE A 8 19.19 -24.59 9.44
CA PHE A 8 18.34 -25.27 8.48
C PHE A 8 18.52 -24.81 7.03
N TYR A 9 19.15 -23.65 6.78
CA TYR A 9 19.36 -23.14 5.43
C TYR A 9 20.84 -22.92 5.10
N VAL A 10 21.59 -22.19 5.91
CA VAL A 10 22.99 -21.84 5.60
C VAL A 10 23.92 -23.04 5.69
N ILE A 11 23.87 -23.80 6.80
CA ILE A 11 24.75 -24.96 7.00
C ILE A 11 24.47 -26.08 5.99
N PRO A 12 23.21 -26.49 5.73
CA PRO A 12 22.92 -27.48 4.69
C PRO A 12 23.34 -27.01 3.30
N TYR A 13 23.14 -25.73 2.98
CA TYR A 13 23.56 -25.16 1.71
C TYR A 13 25.08 -25.23 1.52
N LEU A 14 25.87 -24.85 2.53
CA LEU A 14 27.33 -24.93 2.48
C LEU A 14 27.82 -26.38 2.36
N ALA A 15 27.18 -27.32 3.07
CA ALA A 15 27.51 -28.74 2.98
C ALA A 15 27.27 -29.28 1.56
N ILE A 16 26.09 -29.02 0.98
CA ILE A 16 25.76 -29.44 -0.39
C ILE A 16 26.68 -28.77 -1.40
N SER A 17 26.93 -27.46 -1.27
CA SER A 17 27.83 -26.70 -2.15
C SER A 17 29.25 -27.28 -2.13
N THR A 18 29.73 -27.69 -0.96
CA THR A 18 31.04 -28.33 -0.80
C THR A 18 31.08 -29.67 -1.54
N VAL A 19 30.04 -30.51 -1.38
CA VAL A 19 29.93 -31.80 -2.09
C VAL A 19 29.94 -31.60 -3.62
N VAL A 20 29.14 -30.64 -4.12
CA VAL A 20 29.08 -30.31 -5.56
C VAL A 20 30.44 -29.83 -6.08
N MET A 21 31.16 -29.01 -5.32
CA MET A 21 32.51 -28.56 -5.68
C MET A 21 33.52 -29.70 -5.70
N VAL A 22 33.51 -30.59 -4.71
CA VAL A 22 34.40 -31.77 -4.67
C VAL A 22 34.17 -32.67 -5.88
N ILE A 23 32.91 -32.95 -6.21
CA ILE A 23 32.55 -33.73 -7.41
C ILE A 23 33.05 -33.02 -8.68
N THR A 24 32.81 -31.71 -8.79
CA THR A 24 33.22 -30.92 -9.96
C THR A 24 34.75 -30.92 -10.13
N VAL A 25 35.52 -30.77 -9.06
CA VAL A 25 36.99 -30.85 -9.12
C VAL A 25 37.46 -32.22 -9.59
N LYS A 26 36.81 -33.29 -9.12
CA LYS A 26 37.14 -34.67 -9.47
C LYS A 26 36.90 -34.98 -10.96
N TYR A 27 35.79 -34.50 -11.54
CA TYR A 27 35.39 -34.89 -12.89
C TYR A 27 35.66 -33.83 -13.97
N ALA A 28 35.63 -32.54 -13.65
CA ALA A 28 35.91 -31.47 -14.61
C ALA A 28 37.41 -31.14 -14.63
N LYS A 29 38.09 -31.49 -15.73
CA LYS A 29 39.53 -31.17 -15.93
C LYS A 29 39.78 -29.72 -16.34
N LYS A 30 38.79 -29.05 -16.95
CA LYS A 30 38.94 -27.68 -17.44
C LYS A 30 38.65 -26.67 -16.32
N ILE A 31 39.60 -25.75 -16.09
CA ILE A 31 39.54 -24.77 -14.99
C ILE A 31 38.32 -23.83 -15.09
N TRP A 32 37.93 -23.43 -16.30
CA TRP A 32 36.78 -22.54 -16.51
C TRP A 32 35.45 -23.17 -16.09
N ILE A 33 35.28 -24.49 -16.24
CA ILE A 33 34.08 -25.21 -15.77
C ILE A 33 34.00 -25.16 -14.25
N ARG A 34 35.12 -25.36 -13.55
CA ARG A 34 35.19 -25.24 -12.08
C ARG A 34 34.86 -23.82 -11.64
N GLY A 35 35.36 -22.82 -12.37
CA GLY A 35 35.06 -21.41 -12.15
C GLY A 35 33.57 -21.08 -12.28
N ILE A 36 32.91 -21.59 -13.33
CA ILE A 36 31.46 -21.41 -13.53
C ILE A 36 30.65 -22.03 -12.38
N VAL A 37 30.99 -23.25 -11.96
CA VAL A 37 30.27 -23.92 -10.86
C VAL A 37 30.47 -23.19 -9.54
N ALA A 38 31.70 -22.75 -9.24
CA ALA A 38 31.97 -21.95 -8.05
C ALA A 38 31.19 -20.64 -8.05
N ALA A 39 31.15 -19.94 -9.19
CA ALA A 39 30.37 -18.72 -9.34
C ALA A 39 28.86 -18.98 -9.18
N ALA A 40 28.32 -20.05 -9.77
CA ALA A 40 26.92 -20.42 -9.63
C ALA A 40 26.55 -20.70 -8.16
N LEU A 41 27.36 -21.49 -7.44
CA LEU A 41 27.17 -21.76 -6.01
C LEU A 41 27.33 -20.50 -5.15
N PHE A 42 28.11 -19.52 -5.59
CA PHE A 42 28.18 -18.24 -4.89
C PHE A 42 26.96 -17.36 -5.14
N LEU A 43 26.39 -17.41 -6.35
CA LEU A 43 25.26 -16.58 -6.75
C LEU A 43 23.90 -17.14 -6.31
N ILE A 44 23.76 -18.46 -6.17
CA ILE A 44 22.48 -19.10 -5.79
C ILE A 44 21.88 -18.53 -4.48
N PRO A 45 22.63 -18.24 -3.40
CA PRO A 45 22.05 -17.66 -2.20
C PRO A 45 21.55 -16.22 -2.36
N THR A 46 21.97 -15.53 -3.43
CA THR A 46 21.66 -14.12 -3.71
C THR A 46 20.91 -13.93 -5.03
N TYR A 47 20.43 -15.03 -5.63
CA TYR A 47 19.79 -15.01 -6.95
C TYR A 47 18.54 -14.14 -6.97
N ASP A 48 17.77 -14.13 -5.88
CA ASP A 48 16.56 -13.34 -5.71
C ASP A 48 16.88 -11.84 -5.69
N ILE A 49 17.97 -11.41 -5.05
CA ILE A 49 18.47 -10.03 -5.09
C ILE A 49 18.83 -9.62 -6.52
N ILE A 50 19.57 -10.47 -7.24
CA ILE A 50 20.06 -10.18 -8.59
C ILE A 50 18.88 -10.07 -9.56
N ILE A 51 17.98 -11.06 -9.56
CA ILE A 51 16.79 -11.08 -10.40
C ILE A 51 15.90 -9.88 -10.08
N THR A 52 15.74 -9.58 -8.78
CA THR A 52 14.93 -8.45 -8.34
C THR A 52 15.46 -7.13 -8.88
N ASN A 53 16.77 -6.91 -8.81
CA ASN A 53 17.37 -5.67 -9.29
C ASN A 53 17.28 -5.55 -10.83
N ILE A 54 17.51 -6.65 -11.57
CA ILE A 54 17.42 -6.67 -13.04
C ILE A 54 15.99 -6.39 -13.51
N LEU A 55 15.02 -7.16 -12.98
CA LEU A 55 13.62 -6.97 -13.33
C LEU A 55 13.14 -5.59 -12.88
N GLY A 56 13.59 -5.12 -11.73
CA GLY A 56 13.22 -3.82 -11.23
C GLY A 56 13.67 -2.69 -12.15
N ALA A 57 14.94 -2.72 -12.58
CA ALA A 57 15.45 -1.76 -13.57
C ALA A 57 14.62 -1.79 -14.88
N TYR A 58 14.28 -2.99 -15.37
CA TYR A 58 13.45 -3.15 -16.56
C TYR A 58 12.06 -2.52 -16.38
N TYR A 59 11.32 -2.92 -15.36
CA TYR A 59 9.95 -2.46 -15.15
C TYR A 59 9.87 -0.97 -14.85
N CYS A 60 10.85 -0.42 -14.12
CA CYS A 60 10.93 1.02 -13.88
C CYS A 60 11.25 1.81 -15.15
N ALA A 61 12.10 1.29 -16.04
CA ALA A 61 12.41 1.95 -17.31
C ALA A 61 11.23 1.91 -18.30
N THR A 62 10.40 0.86 -18.25
CA THR A 62 9.25 0.70 -19.14
C THR A 62 7.94 1.22 -18.55
N ALA A 63 7.94 1.69 -17.30
CA ALA A 63 6.73 2.15 -16.63
C ALA A 63 6.15 3.40 -17.33
N PRO A 64 4.82 3.52 -17.42
CA PRO A 64 4.21 4.78 -17.82
C PRO A 64 4.60 5.89 -16.84
N LYS A 65 4.92 7.08 -17.36
CA LYS A 65 5.34 8.21 -16.53
C LYS A 65 4.20 8.67 -15.62
N ALA A 66 4.49 8.80 -14.33
CA ALA A 66 3.56 9.39 -13.38
C ALA A 66 3.37 10.88 -13.64
N PHE A 67 2.17 11.40 -13.39
CA PHE A 67 1.86 12.82 -13.58
C PHE A 67 0.75 13.29 -12.63
N ILE A 68 0.72 14.61 -12.41
CA ILE A 68 -0.39 15.36 -11.83
C ILE A 68 -0.61 16.53 -12.79
N LYS A 69 -1.77 16.57 -13.46
CA LYS A 69 -2.14 17.65 -14.37
C LYS A 69 -2.66 18.86 -13.61
N GLU A 70 -3.41 18.61 -12.54
CA GLU A 70 -4.02 19.64 -11.71
C GLU A 70 -4.06 19.21 -10.24
N THR A 71 -4.08 20.21 -9.37
CA THR A 71 -4.25 20.04 -7.92
C THR A 71 -5.57 20.65 -7.50
N VAL A 72 -6.30 19.97 -6.62
CA VAL A 72 -7.63 20.34 -6.17
C VAL A 72 -7.63 20.51 -4.66
N GLU A 73 -7.81 21.72 -4.19
CA GLU A 73 -7.80 21.99 -2.75
C GLU A 73 -9.08 21.53 -2.04
N TYR A 74 -10.22 21.58 -2.72
CA TYR A 74 -11.55 21.31 -2.16
C TYR A 74 -12.30 20.27 -3.00
N PRO A 75 -11.95 18.98 -2.91
CA PRO A 75 -12.60 17.94 -3.70
C PRO A 75 -14.09 17.76 -3.38
N GLN A 76 -14.51 18.08 -2.16
CA GLN A 76 -15.87 17.91 -1.59
C GLN A 76 -16.34 16.46 -1.48
N SER A 77 -16.20 15.65 -2.54
CA SER A 77 -16.58 14.24 -2.54
C SER A 77 -15.64 13.38 -3.37
N ILE A 78 -15.22 12.24 -2.81
CA ILE A 78 -14.32 11.29 -3.45
C ILE A 78 -14.84 9.87 -3.25
N TYR A 79 -14.89 9.11 -4.34
CA TYR A 79 -15.04 7.66 -4.31
C TYR A 79 -13.68 6.97 -4.46
N PHE A 80 -13.32 6.09 -3.55
CA PHE A 80 -12.17 5.21 -3.69
C PHE A 80 -12.61 3.81 -4.08
N GLU A 81 -12.01 3.29 -5.15
CA GLU A 81 -12.28 1.96 -5.68
C GLU A 81 -10.99 1.15 -5.71
N ASP A 82 -10.92 0.14 -4.86
CA ASP A 82 -9.81 -0.79 -4.76
C ASP A 82 -10.14 -2.12 -5.46
N ASN A 83 -9.62 -2.28 -6.68
CA ASN A 83 -9.67 -3.53 -7.44
C ASN A 83 -8.41 -4.39 -7.25
N VAL A 84 -7.50 -3.98 -6.36
CA VAL A 84 -6.27 -4.73 -6.04
C VAL A 84 -6.55 -5.74 -4.93
N PHE A 85 -7.27 -5.31 -3.89
CA PHE A 85 -7.59 -6.13 -2.71
C PHE A 85 -9.07 -6.48 -2.56
N ASN A 86 -9.87 -6.21 -3.60
CA ASN A 86 -11.32 -6.35 -3.58
C ASN A 86 -11.96 -5.51 -2.46
N GLY A 87 -11.71 -4.20 -2.45
CA GLY A 87 -12.38 -3.27 -1.54
C GLY A 87 -11.73 -3.09 -0.17
N PHE A 88 -12.40 -2.28 0.66
CA PHE A 88 -11.92 -1.77 1.94
C PHE A 88 -12.57 -2.53 3.09
N ASN A 89 -11.75 -3.08 4.01
CA ASN A 89 -12.25 -3.68 5.25
C ASN A 89 -12.49 -2.63 6.34
N GLU A 90 -13.06 -3.02 7.48
CA GLU A 90 -13.40 -2.11 8.58
C GLU A 90 -12.21 -1.27 9.07
N GLN A 91 -11.03 -1.89 9.21
CA GLN A 91 -9.82 -1.20 9.67
C GLN A 91 -9.36 -0.16 8.63
N ASP A 92 -9.44 -0.50 7.34
CA ASP A 92 -9.08 0.44 6.26
C ASP A 92 -10.03 1.63 6.23
N ILE A 93 -11.33 1.38 6.37
CA ILE A 93 -12.37 2.41 6.38
C ILE A 93 -12.10 3.39 7.53
N GLU A 94 -11.81 2.89 8.73
CA GLU A 94 -11.46 3.73 9.88
C GLU A 94 -10.24 4.62 9.58
N TYR A 95 -9.18 4.07 8.97
CA TYR A 95 -8.02 4.86 8.58
C TYR A 95 -8.35 5.90 7.49
N MET A 96 -9.14 5.54 6.49
CA MET A 96 -9.56 6.46 5.42
C MET A 96 -10.38 7.62 5.97
N MET A 97 -11.34 7.34 6.85
CA MET A 97 -12.12 8.38 7.51
C MET A 97 -11.23 9.27 8.38
N ASN A 98 -10.36 8.67 9.21
CA ASN A 98 -9.47 9.42 10.09
C ASN A 98 -8.55 10.37 9.32
N ASN A 99 -7.95 9.92 8.22
CA ASN A 99 -6.93 10.68 7.50
C ASN A 99 -7.49 11.71 6.52
N TYR A 100 -8.67 11.46 5.93
CA TYR A 100 -9.16 12.27 4.81
C TYR A 100 -10.51 12.98 5.05
N LEU A 101 -11.42 12.41 5.85
CA LEU A 101 -12.77 12.95 6.01
C LEU A 101 -12.80 14.04 7.10
N ASP A 102 -12.39 15.25 6.74
CA ASP A 102 -12.29 16.40 7.64
C ASP A 102 -13.58 17.22 7.78
N GLY A 103 -14.52 17.04 6.85
CA GLY A 103 -15.77 17.78 6.77
C GLY A 103 -15.63 19.23 6.31
N ILE A 104 -14.45 19.63 5.82
CA ILE A 104 -14.15 20.95 5.27
C ILE A 104 -13.76 20.83 3.79
N HIS A 105 -12.65 20.13 3.51
CA HIS A 105 -12.15 19.90 2.17
C HIS A 105 -12.79 18.66 1.54
N LEU A 106 -12.94 17.59 2.32
CA LEU A 106 -13.67 16.39 1.96
C LEU A 106 -14.87 16.21 2.89
N LYS A 107 -16.06 16.29 2.32
CA LYS A 107 -17.32 16.14 3.05
C LYS A 107 -17.97 14.78 2.86
N THR A 108 -17.72 14.14 1.71
CA THR A 108 -18.28 12.82 1.39
C THR A 108 -17.18 11.88 0.93
N LEU A 109 -17.07 10.74 1.62
CA LEU A 109 -16.13 9.66 1.29
C LEU A 109 -16.94 8.42 0.95
N ALA A 110 -16.70 7.85 -0.22
CA ALA A 110 -17.28 6.57 -0.61
C ALA A 110 -16.19 5.52 -0.86
N LEU A 111 -16.42 4.28 -0.43
CA LEU A 111 -15.44 3.19 -0.49
C LEU A 111 -16.14 1.92 -1.00
N ASN A 112 -15.54 1.20 -1.95
CA ASN A 112 -16.04 -0.14 -2.30
C ASN A 112 -15.73 -1.15 -1.19
N LEU A 113 -16.65 -2.06 -0.94
CA LEU A 113 -16.53 -3.12 0.05
C LEU A 113 -16.21 -4.47 -0.61
N PRO A 114 -15.71 -5.46 0.14
CA PRO A 114 -15.39 -6.79 -0.40
C PRO A 114 -16.56 -7.60 -0.95
N ASP A 115 -17.78 -7.28 -0.51
CA ASP A 115 -19.01 -7.87 -1.02
C ASP A 115 -19.52 -7.20 -2.31
N GLY A 116 -18.79 -6.19 -2.82
CA GLY A 116 -19.16 -5.42 -4.02
C GLY A 116 -20.10 -4.25 -3.75
N ASN A 117 -20.55 -4.05 -2.51
CA ASN A 117 -21.31 -2.86 -2.12
C ASN A 117 -20.39 -1.63 -1.98
N VAL A 118 -20.99 -0.47 -1.77
CA VAL A 118 -20.33 0.81 -1.52
C VAL A 118 -20.82 1.37 -0.20
N ALA A 119 -19.89 1.67 0.70
CA ALA A 119 -20.16 2.43 1.91
C ALA A 119 -19.92 3.92 1.66
N ILE A 120 -20.89 4.76 2.03
CA ILE A 120 -20.83 6.21 1.89
C ILE A 120 -20.89 6.84 3.28
N TYR A 121 -19.92 7.72 3.53
CA TYR A 121 -19.75 8.47 4.75
C TYR A 121 -19.88 9.95 4.43
N HIS A 122 -20.69 10.66 5.19
CA HIS A 122 -20.88 12.09 5.04
C HIS A 122 -20.62 12.79 6.37
N TYR A 123 -19.85 13.86 6.32
CA TYR A 123 -19.55 14.71 7.45
C TYR A 123 -19.35 16.14 6.97
N GLU A 124 -20.07 17.09 7.56
CA GLU A 124 -19.79 18.50 7.40
C GLU A 124 -19.43 19.07 8.76
N LYS A 125 -18.27 19.72 8.85
CA LYS A 125 -17.81 20.25 10.12
C LYS A 125 -18.70 21.42 10.53
N ASN A 126 -19.52 21.21 11.55
CA ASN A 126 -20.24 22.24 12.26
C ASN A 126 -19.49 22.58 13.56
N GLN A 127 -19.13 23.85 13.75
CA GLN A 127 -18.36 24.28 14.91
C GLN A 127 -19.15 24.12 16.23
N ASP A 128 -20.46 24.35 16.22
CA ASP A 128 -21.30 24.22 17.42
C ASP A 128 -21.41 22.75 17.86
N GLU A 129 -21.57 21.84 16.90
CA GLU A 129 -21.59 20.39 17.16
C GLU A 129 -20.23 19.89 17.64
N TYR A 130 -19.15 20.37 17.01
CA TYR A 130 -17.79 20.06 17.42
C TYR A 130 -17.53 20.53 18.86
N ASP A 131 -17.85 21.78 19.18
CA ASP A 131 -17.65 22.35 20.52
C ASP A 131 -18.47 21.61 21.59
N LYS A 132 -19.68 21.14 21.23
CA LYS A 132 -20.48 20.26 22.07
C LYS A 132 -19.77 18.93 22.35
N ILE A 133 -19.25 18.26 21.32
CA ILE A 133 -18.50 17.00 21.49
C ILE A 133 -17.24 17.24 22.35
N VAL A 134 -16.50 18.31 22.12
CA VAL A 134 -15.32 18.66 22.94
C VAL A 134 -15.70 18.84 24.40
N LYS A 135 -16.82 19.52 24.68
CA LYS A 135 -17.31 19.73 26.04
C LYS A 135 -17.71 18.41 26.72
N GLU A 136 -18.42 17.54 26.01
CA GLU A 136 -18.81 16.21 26.51
C GLU A 136 -17.58 15.36 26.83
N VAL A 137 -16.60 15.28 25.92
CA VAL A 137 -15.36 14.52 26.13
C VAL A 137 -14.56 15.07 27.32
N LYS A 138 -14.47 16.40 27.47
CA LYS A 138 -13.80 17.02 28.64
C LYS A 138 -14.51 16.71 29.95
N GLN A 139 -15.84 16.64 29.96
CA GLN A 139 -16.61 16.26 31.15
C GLN A 139 -16.40 14.80 31.53
N GLU A 140 -16.32 13.90 30.54
CA GLU A 140 -16.12 12.46 30.77
C GLU A 140 -14.69 12.12 31.20
N LEU A 141 -13.69 12.72 30.55
CA LEU A 141 -12.28 12.34 30.72
C LEU A 141 -11.46 13.31 31.58
N GLY A 142 -12.02 14.48 31.93
CA GLY A 142 -11.33 15.55 32.65
C GLY A 142 -10.44 16.45 31.77
N ASP A 143 -10.14 17.67 32.24
CA ASP A 143 -9.45 18.72 31.48
C ASP A 143 -8.00 18.39 31.08
N LYS A 144 -7.36 17.41 31.73
CA LYS A 144 -5.95 17.06 31.51
C LYS A 144 -5.75 16.00 30.40
N THR A 145 -6.82 15.45 29.85
CA THR A 145 -6.79 14.20 29.08
C THR A 145 -7.53 14.24 27.75
N SER A 146 -8.14 15.36 27.34
CA SER A 146 -8.78 15.42 26.01
C SER A 146 -7.71 15.46 24.91
N HIS A 147 -7.23 14.29 24.50
CA HIS A 147 -6.43 14.19 23.29
C HIS A 147 -7.35 14.40 22.09
N TYR A 148 -6.83 15.05 21.06
CA TYR A 148 -7.52 15.22 19.78
C TYR A 148 -8.09 13.89 19.25
N ASP A 149 -7.41 12.78 19.54
CA ASP A 149 -7.81 11.41 19.18
C ASP A 149 -9.13 10.98 19.82
N ASP A 150 -9.43 11.38 21.06
CA ASP A 150 -10.68 11.01 21.75
C ASP A 150 -11.89 11.71 21.12
N ILE A 151 -11.73 13.00 20.81
CA ILE A 151 -12.73 13.81 20.11
C ILE A 151 -12.95 13.22 18.71
N ARG A 152 -11.86 12.90 18.00
CA ARG A 152 -11.93 12.32 16.66
C ARG A 152 -12.60 10.96 16.67
N ALA A 153 -12.28 10.08 17.62
CA ALA A 153 -12.93 8.78 17.77
C ALA A 153 -14.45 8.92 17.97
N ARG A 154 -14.90 9.94 18.72
CA ARG A 154 -16.34 10.20 18.89
C ARG A 154 -17.01 10.64 17.59
N ILE A 155 -16.36 11.54 16.84
CA ILE A 155 -16.84 12.01 15.54
C ILE A 155 -16.94 10.82 14.56
N ILE A 156 -15.91 9.98 14.49
CA ILE A 156 -15.89 8.80 13.60
C ILE A 156 -17.04 7.84 13.91
N LYS A 157 -17.36 7.61 15.19
CA LYS A 157 -18.52 6.78 15.57
C LYS A 157 -19.84 7.38 15.08
N ILE A 158 -20.01 8.69 15.17
CA ILE A 158 -21.21 9.37 14.66
C ILE A 158 -21.30 9.21 13.14
N ILE A 159 -20.19 9.45 12.43
CA ILE A 159 -20.12 9.29 10.97
C ILE A 159 -20.45 7.85 10.55
N ASP A 160 -19.84 6.85 11.18
CA ASP A 160 -20.09 5.44 10.85
C ASP A 160 -21.53 5.01 11.15
N SER A 161 -22.14 5.55 12.22
CA SER A 161 -23.53 5.27 12.56
C SER A 161 -24.54 5.80 11.51
N ASN A 162 -24.15 6.83 10.76
CA ASN A 162 -24.96 7.45 9.71
C ASN A 162 -24.56 7.00 8.30
N LYS A 163 -23.73 5.95 8.16
CA LYS A 163 -23.28 5.49 6.85
C LYS A 163 -24.42 4.94 6.01
N ILE A 164 -24.30 5.10 4.70
CA ILE A 164 -25.23 4.54 3.72
C ILE A 164 -24.52 3.41 2.99
N ILE A 165 -25.12 2.21 2.98
CA ILE A 165 -24.67 1.10 2.15
C ILE A 165 -25.54 1.05 0.90
N THR A 166 -24.90 1.05 -0.26
CA THR A 166 -25.58 1.03 -1.57
C THR A 166 -24.74 0.28 -2.60
N THR A 167 -25.18 0.27 -3.85
CA THR A 167 -24.42 -0.26 -4.98
C THR A 167 -23.81 0.89 -5.79
N LYS A 168 -22.76 0.61 -6.56
CA LYS A 168 -22.03 1.62 -7.35
C LYS A 168 -22.93 2.37 -8.34
N ASP A 169 -23.94 1.72 -8.91
CA ASP A 169 -24.92 2.34 -9.82
C ASP A 169 -25.92 3.27 -9.12
N LYS A 170 -26.11 3.10 -7.81
CA LYS A 170 -27.08 3.86 -6.99
C LYS A 170 -26.42 4.90 -6.09
N MET A 171 -25.10 4.99 -6.07
CA MET A 171 -24.40 5.98 -5.25
C MET A 171 -24.60 7.40 -5.82
N PRO A 172 -24.64 8.44 -4.97
CA PRO A 172 -24.63 9.82 -5.43
C PRO A 172 -23.42 10.11 -6.32
N LYS A 173 -23.55 11.04 -7.26
CA LYS A 173 -22.44 11.46 -8.11
C LYS A 173 -21.34 12.09 -7.23
N MET A 174 -20.16 11.46 -7.23
CA MET A 174 -18.97 11.99 -6.57
C MET A 174 -18.21 12.91 -7.52
N ASN A 175 -17.53 13.92 -7.00
CA ASN A 175 -16.73 14.84 -7.82
C ASN A 175 -15.49 14.16 -8.38
N TYR A 176 -14.83 13.31 -7.59
CA TYR A 176 -13.64 12.60 -8.02
C TYR A 176 -13.72 11.11 -7.71
N THR A 177 -12.96 10.33 -8.48
CA THR A 177 -12.74 8.91 -8.22
C THR A 177 -11.26 8.61 -8.17
N VAL A 178 -10.84 7.92 -7.10
CA VAL A 178 -9.51 7.36 -6.94
C VAL A 178 -9.61 5.86 -7.20
N LEU A 179 -9.03 5.41 -8.30
CA LEU A 179 -9.13 4.04 -8.79
C LEU A 179 -7.79 3.32 -8.68
N TYR A 180 -7.79 2.17 -8.02
CA TYR A 180 -6.65 1.26 -7.94
C TYR A 180 -6.93 0.02 -8.78
N ASP A 181 -6.11 -0.22 -9.80
CA ASP A 181 -6.25 -1.38 -10.68
C ASP A 181 -4.99 -2.23 -10.69
N LYS A 182 -5.15 -3.54 -10.60
CA LYS A 182 -4.06 -4.51 -10.69
C LYS A 182 -3.39 -4.46 -12.07
N VAL A 183 -2.06 -4.43 -12.08
CA VAL A 183 -1.26 -4.61 -13.28
C VAL A 183 -0.76 -6.06 -13.34
N ASN A 184 -1.14 -6.77 -14.39
CA ASN A 184 -0.70 -8.13 -14.60
C ASN A 184 0.76 -8.16 -15.08
N LEU A 185 1.66 -8.49 -14.16
CA LEU A 185 3.04 -8.82 -14.50
C LEU A 185 3.11 -10.20 -15.14
N ASN A 186 4.17 -10.45 -15.91
CA ASN A 186 4.40 -11.81 -16.41
C ASN A 186 4.64 -12.80 -15.24
N ARG A 187 4.39 -14.09 -15.49
CA ARG A 187 4.45 -15.17 -14.48
C ARG A 187 5.79 -15.23 -13.73
N PHE A 188 6.88 -14.78 -14.34
CA PHE A 188 8.19 -14.79 -13.70
C PHE A 188 8.33 -13.60 -12.73
N ALA A 189 8.02 -12.40 -13.20
CA ALA A 189 8.10 -11.17 -12.42
C ALA A 189 7.09 -11.14 -11.26
N SER A 190 5.91 -11.72 -11.42
CA SER A 190 4.89 -11.81 -10.38
C SER A 190 5.32 -12.62 -9.15
N LYS A 191 6.43 -13.36 -9.21
CA LYS A 191 7.03 -14.05 -8.06
C LYS A 191 7.86 -13.13 -7.17
N TYR A 192 8.31 -12.01 -7.72
CA TYR A 192 9.21 -11.06 -7.06
C TYR A 192 8.49 -9.76 -6.72
N PHE A 193 7.46 -9.40 -7.50
CA PHE A 193 6.76 -8.13 -7.37
C PHE A 193 5.25 -8.23 -7.54
N HIS A 194 4.59 -7.22 -7.00
CA HIS A 194 3.23 -6.84 -7.35
C HIS A 194 3.25 -5.47 -8.07
N SER A 195 2.26 -5.19 -8.90
CA SER A 195 2.11 -3.87 -9.52
C SER A 195 0.64 -3.49 -9.60
N ASP A 196 0.38 -2.21 -9.41
CA ASP A 196 -0.91 -1.60 -9.63
C ASP A 196 -0.76 -0.25 -10.31
N THR A 197 -1.87 0.25 -10.84
CA THR A 197 -2.02 1.65 -11.21
C THR A 197 -2.94 2.32 -10.23
N MET A 198 -2.66 3.59 -10.00
CA MET A 198 -3.50 4.49 -9.25
C MET A 198 -3.86 5.68 -10.15
N ARG A 199 -5.16 5.97 -10.25
CA ARG A 199 -5.70 7.03 -11.10
C ARG A 199 -6.61 7.92 -10.29
N ILE A 200 -6.53 9.22 -10.52
CA ILE A 200 -7.50 10.19 -10.00
C ILE A 200 -8.23 10.77 -11.19
N ILE A 201 -9.55 10.61 -11.19
CA ILE A 201 -10.46 10.98 -12.26
C ILE A 201 -11.35 12.11 -11.74
N ASP A 202 -11.44 13.21 -12.49
CA ASP A 202 -12.51 14.19 -12.30
C ASP A 202 -13.76 13.66 -12.98
N ASN A 203 -14.80 13.38 -12.20
CA ASN A 203 -16.03 12.77 -12.70
C ASN A 203 -16.92 13.77 -13.48
N LYS A 204 -16.63 15.07 -13.42
CA LYS A 204 -17.33 16.08 -14.22
C LYS A 204 -16.85 16.04 -15.67
N THR A 205 -15.53 15.97 -15.87
CA THR A 205 -14.88 15.94 -17.19
C THR A 205 -14.61 14.52 -17.69
N ASN A 206 -14.65 13.53 -16.79
CA ASN A 206 -14.24 12.15 -17.00
C ASN A 206 -12.75 12.02 -17.42
N GLU A 207 -11.93 13.01 -17.08
CA GLU A 207 -10.50 13.01 -17.38
C GLU A 207 -9.68 12.45 -16.22
N THR A 208 -8.61 11.70 -16.55
CA THR A 208 -7.59 11.35 -15.56
C THR A 208 -6.69 12.57 -15.33
N ILE A 209 -6.77 13.12 -14.12
CA ILE A 209 -6.05 14.31 -13.67
C ILE A 209 -4.74 13.97 -12.96
N ALA A 210 -4.63 12.76 -12.41
CA ALA A 210 -3.39 12.26 -11.84
C ALA A 210 -3.24 10.75 -12.08
N PHE A 211 -2.01 10.29 -12.31
CA PHE A 211 -1.71 8.90 -12.60
C PHE A 211 -0.37 8.50 -12.01
N GLN A 212 -0.29 7.28 -11.49
CA GLN A 212 0.97 6.61 -11.17
C GLN A 212 0.83 5.10 -11.35
N GLN A 213 1.86 4.46 -11.88
CA GLN A 213 2.03 3.01 -11.77
C GLN A 213 3.05 2.71 -10.68
N ARG A 214 2.71 1.78 -9.78
CA ARG A 214 3.54 1.42 -8.64
C ARG A 214 4.03 -0.01 -8.78
N TYR A 215 5.23 -0.26 -8.31
CA TYR A 215 5.81 -1.60 -8.24
C TYR A 215 6.29 -1.90 -6.83
N PHE A 216 5.77 -3.00 -6.32
CA PHE A 216 5.82 -3.42 -4.94
C PHE A 216 6.74 -4.64 -4.85
N MET A 217 7.85 -4.54 -4.10
CA MET A 217 8.76 -5.67 -3.86
C MET A 217 8.32 -6.58 -2.71
N PHE A 218 8.23 -7.89 -2.97
CA PHE A 218 8.06 -8.88 -1.91
C PHE A 218 9.34 -9.02 -1.06
N LYS A 219 9.19 -9.52 0.17
CA LYS A 219 10.34 -9.83 1.03
C LYS A 219 11.23 -10.85 0.35
N ARG A 220 12.53 -10.59 0.42
CA ARG A 220 13.59 -11.46 -0.11
C ARG A 220 13.81 -12.64 0.83
N LEU A 221 14.46 -13.69 0.35
CA LEU A 221 14.85 -14.85 1.17
C LEU A 221 15.76 -14.45 2.34
N THR A 222 16.50 -13.36 2.18
CA THR A 222 17.37 -12.78 3.22
C THR A 222 16.62 -11.93 4.24
N ASP A 223 15.36 -11.56 3.98
CA ASP A 223 14.55 -10.82 4.93
C ASP A 223 14.02 -11.80 5.98
N TYR A 224 14.25 -11.50 7.27
CA TYR A 224 14.04 -12.37 8.45
C TYR A 224 12.63 -12.97 8.66
N SER A 225 11.72 -12.78 7.71
CA SER A 225 10.40 -13.40 7.62
C SER A 225 10.13 -13.75 6.14
N ALA A 226 10.22 -15.04 5.79
CA ALA A 226 9.70 -15.51 4.52
C ALA A 226 8.16 -15.40 4.55
N GLY A 227 7.58 -14.78 3.52
CA GLY A 227 6.17 -14.37 3.50
C GLY A 227 6.02 -12.89 3.86
N GLY A 228 5.54 -12.09 2.91
CA GLY A 228 5.21 -10.68 3.14
C GLY A 228 5.75 -9.68 2.14
N TYR A 229 5.14 -8.49 2.18
CA TYR A 229 5.59 -7.30 1.47
C TYR A 229 6.80 -6.65 2.16
N SER A 230 7.81 -6.20 1.41
CA SER A 230 9.03 -5.58 1.98
C SER A 230 8.82 -4.13 2.45
N GLY A 231 7.70 -3.50 2.05
CA GLY A 231 7.46 -2.07 2.28
C GLY A 231 8.24 -1.15 1.33
N LYS A 232 9.06 -1.71 0.44
CA LYS A 232 9.93 -0.95 -0.48
C LYS A 232 9.37 -0.96 -1.90
N TYR A 233 9.31 0.24 -2.47
CA TYR A 233 9.05 0.43 -3.89
C TYR A 233 10.32 0.09 -4.66
N ILE A 234 10.15 -0.51 -5.84
CA ILE A 234 11.28 -0.86 -6.70
C ILE A 234 11.85 0.37 -7.40
N CYS A 235 10.96 1.23 -7.88
CA CYS A 235 11.34 2.44 -8.61
C CYS A 235 11.60 3.54 -7.58
N ASP A 236 12.87 3.78 -7.30
CA ASP A 236 13.33 4.75 -6.29
C ASP A 236 13.05 6.22 -6.66
N ASP A 237 12.46 6.49 -7.81
CA ASP A 237 12.09 7.84 -8.23
C ASP A 237 10.61 8.11 -7.98
N LYS A 238 10.37 8.86 -6.88
CA LYS A 238 9.14 9.58 -6.55
C LYS A 238 7.97 8.67 -6.16
N ARG A 239 7.91 8.34 -4.86
CA ARG A 239 6.61 8.23 -4.17
C ARG A 239 5.90 9.57 -4.32
N ILE A 240 5.22 9.79 -5.45
CA ILE A 240 4.18 10.78 -5.51
C ILE A 240 3.12 10.20 -4.57
N SER A 241 2.94 10.79 -3.40
CA SER A 241 1.76 10.52 -2.58
C SER A 241 0.58 11.04 -3.40
N LEU A 242 0.11 10.26 -4.38
CA LEU A 242 -0.66 10.78 -5.53
C LEU A 242 -1.95 11.44 -5.05
N VAL A 243 -2.62 10.85 -4.05
CA VAL A 243 -3.78 11.46 -3.38
C VAL A 243 -3.39 12.77 -2.73
N MET A 244 -2.40 12.76 -1.84
CA MET A 244 -1.98 13.92 -1.05
C MET A 244 -1.50 15.08 -1.93
N ASN A 245 -0.73 14.79 -2.97
CA ASN A 245 -0.19 15.80 -3.88
C ASN A 245 -1.27 16.36 -4.81
N THR A 246 -2.29 15.56 -5.16
CA THR A 246 -3.44 16.04 -5.95
C THR A 246 -4.43 16.80 -5.08
N PHE A 247 -4.59 16.40 -3.81
CA PHE A 247 -5.50 17.00 -2.83
C PHE A 247 -4.73 17.52 -1.59
N PRO A 248 -3.93 18.60 -1.74
CA PRO A 248 -2.94 19.01 -0.72
C PRO A 248 -3.52 19.44 0.62
N LYS A 249 -4.81 19.79 0.69
CA LYS A 249 -5.47 20.23 1.94
C LYS A 249 -6.32 19.16 2.62
N MET A 250 -6.41 17.97 2.04
CA MET A 250 -7.22 16.87 2.59
C MET A 250 -6.51 16.10 3.71
N ASP A 251 -5.18 16.18 3.79
CA ASP A 251 -4.40 15.41 4.76
C ASP A 251 -4.49 16.01 6.16
N LEU A 252 -5.12 15.27 7.07
CA LEU A 252 -5.28 15.65 8.47
C LEU A 252 -4.00 15.43 9.31
N ASN A 253 -2.98 14.73 8.78
CA ASN A 253 -1.66 14.52 9.41
C ASN A 253 -1.72 14.05 10.88
N ILE A 254 -2.74 13.26 11.22
CA ILE A 254 -2.97 12.77 12.58
C ILE A 254 -2.05 11.56 12.76
N GLY A 255 -0.82 11.74 13.27
CA GLY A 255 0.01 10.81 14.07
C GLY A 255 0.17 9.30 13.73
N TYR A 256 -0.66 8.70 12.87
CA TYR A 256 -0.62 7.32 12.43
C TYR A 256 0.45 7.22 11.36
N VAL A 257 1.64 6.84 11.82
CA VAL A 257 2.83 6.62 11.00
C VAL A 257 2.48 5.77 9.77
N LEU A 258 2.57 6.41 8.60
CA LEU A 258 2.23 5.99 7.22
C LEU A 258 0.78 6.30 6.77
N LEU A 259 0.57 7.57 6.39
CA LEU A 259 -0.58 8.13 5.63
C LEU A 259 -0.81 7.55 4.23
N ASN A 260 -0.22 6.39 3.92
CA ASN A 260 -0.37 5.77 2.63
C ASN A 260 -0.87 4.34 2.80
N PHE A 261 -1.75 3.96 1.89
CA PHE A 261 -2.19 2.62 1.50
C PHE A 261 -1.18 1.47 1.74
N ASP A 262 0.12 1.77 1.79
CA ASP A 262 1.25 0.95 2.24
C ASP A 262 0.99 0.09 3.51
N ALA A 263 0.17 0.56 4.47
CA ALA A 263 -0.14 -0.20 5.68
C ALA A 263 -0.96 -1.47 5.39
N ARG A 264 -1.88 -1.43 4.42
CA ARG A 264 -2.65 -2.62 3.97
C ARG A 264 -1.76 -3.69 3.38
N PHE A 265 -0.85 -3.29 2.49
CA PHE A 265 0.14 -4.20 1.90
C PHE A 265 0.99 -4.88 2.98
N LYS A 266 1.26 -4.23 4.11
CA LYS A 266 2.02 -4.84 5.22
C LYS A 266 1.24 -5.95 5.94
N ASN A 267 -0.10 -5.90 5.99
CA ASN A 267 -0.93 -6.87 6.71
C ASN A 267 -1.51 -7.95 5.79
N TYR A 268 -1.88 -7.64 4.55
CA TYR A 268 -2.45 -8.59 3.60
C TYR A 268 -1.51 -9.77 3.31
N PHE A 269 -0.21 -9.50 3.16
CA PHE A 269 0.79 -10.54 2.87
C PHE A 269 1.42 -11.20 4.11
N LYS A 270 0.90 -10.95 5.33
CA LYS A 270 1.37 -11.66 6.55
C LYS A 270 0.69 -13.03 6.74
N GLY A 271 -0.35 -13.32 5.97
CA GLY A 271 -1.21 -14.49 6.15
C GLY A 271 -1.27 -15.46 4.96
N GLU A 272 -0.41 -15.31 3.96
CA GLU A 272 -0.18 -16.32 2.90
C GLU A 272 1.17 -17.00 3.08
#